data_AF-A0A3T2CV00-F1
#
_entry.id   AF-A0A3T2CV00-F1
#
_cell.length_a   1.000
_cell.length_b   1.000
_cell.length_c   1.000
_cell.angle_alpha   90.00
_cell.angle_beta   90.00
_cell.angle_gamma   90.00
#
_symmetry.space_group_name_H-M   'P 1'
#
loop_
_entity.id
_entity.type
_entity.pdbx_description
1 polymer ?
#
loop_
_entity_poly.entity_id
_entity_poly.type
_entity_poly.pdbx_seq_one_letter_code
_entity_poly.pdbx_strand_id
1 'polypeptide(L)'
;MKVEYGKFEDLKKQLLYKRIVKWSEDELVLHDGTTITIECSEQDCCASAGGKFKNVELDATITNIAESDRNRASFYSEILNYIVISIYHNQNVIAQANCRADNGNSGHYYSVCSLVVKDVHYKVVEA
;
A
#
# COMPACT_ATOMS: atom_id res chain seq x y z
N MET A 1 -9.10 0.11 18.48
CA MET A 1 -10.30 0.22 17.62
C MET A 1 -10.04 -0.70 16.43
N LYS A 2 -10.92 -1.64 16.11
CA LYS A 2 -10.68 -2.60 15.02
C LYS A 2 -10.95 -1.90 13.69
N VAL A 3 -10.01 -1.96 12.76
CA VAL A 3 -10.17 -1.40 11.41
C VAL A 3 -11.01 -2.38 10.58
N GLU A 4 -12.08 -1.90 9.98
CA GLU A 4 -12.86 -2.66 9.01
C GLU A 4 -12.23 -2.47 7.62
N TYR A 5 -11.59 -3.52 7.11
CA TYR A 5 -10.85 -3.45 5.85
C TYR A 5 -11.76 -3.65 4.64
N GLY A 6 -11.57 -2.79 3.64
CA GLY A 6 -12.11 -3.01 2.30
C GLY A 6 -11.45 -4.19 1.59
N LYS A 7 -12.12 -4.76 0.60
CA LYS A 7 -11.55 -5.83 -0.23
C LYS A 7 -10.65 -5.22 -1.31
N PHE A 8 -9.53 -5.87 -1.62
CA PHE A 8 -8.59 -5.40 -2.66
C PHE A 8 -9.25 -5.22 -4.03
N GLU A 9 -10.26 -6.02 -4.38
CA GLU A 9 -11.03 -5.84 -5.61
C GLU A 9 -11.85 -4.53 -5.63
N ASP A 10 -12.29 -4.04 -4.47
CA ASP A 10 -12.99 -2.77 -4.39
C ASP A 10 -12.00 -1.60 -4.49
N LEU A 11 -10.78 -1.74 -3.96
CA LEU A 11 -9.68 -0.81 -4.24
C LEU A 11 -9.43 -0.70 -5.74
N LYS A 12 -9.31 -1.82 -6.46
CA LYS A 12 -9.12 -1.80 -7.93
C LYS A 12 -10.23 -1.01 -8.61
N LYS A 13 -11.50 -1.33 -8.34
CA LYS A 13 -12.64 -0.63 -8.94
C LYS A 13 -12.63 0.88 -8.67
N GLN A 14 -12.20 1.30 -7.47
CA GLN A 14 -12.11 2.71 -7.12
C GLN A 14 -11.02 3.47 -7.89
N LEU A 15 -9.99 2.78 -8.36
CA LEU A 15 -8.81 3.41 -8.96
C LEU A 15 -8.77 3.26 -10.49
N LEU A 16 -9.42 2.23 -11.04
CA LEU A 16 -9.48 2.00 -12.48
C LEU A 16 -10.03 3.20 -13.25
N TYR A 17 -9.44 3.45 -14.41
CA TYR A 17 -9.75 4.53 -15.34
C TYR A 17 -9.53 5.95 -14.81
N LYS A 18 -8.92 6.08 -13.63
CA LYS A 18 -8.46 7.37 -13.10
C LYS A 18 -7.05 7.66 -13.54
N ARG A 19 -6.64 8.92 -13.46
CA ARG A 19 -5.30 9.39 -13.86
C ARG A 19 -4.61 9.97 -12.64
N ILE A 20 -3.33 9.65 -12.45
CA ILE A 20 -2.52 10.26 -11.39
C ILE A 20 -2.15 11.66 -11.85
N VAL A 21 -2.48 12.70 -11.08
CA VAL A 21 -2.22 14.11 -11.46
C VAL A 21 -1.21 14.79 -10.55
N LYS A 22 -1.00 14.25 -9.35
CA LYS A 22 0.01 14.72 -8.41
C LYS A 22 0.48 13.55 -7.54
N TRP A 23 1.73 13.58 -7.13
CA TRP A 23 2.27 12.61 -6.18
C TRP A 23 3.32 13.20 -5.25
N SER A 24 3.53 12.51 -4.13
CA SER A 24 4.69 12.58 -3.25
C SER A 24 5.02 11.16 -2.78
N GLU A 25 6.10 10.97 -2.03
CA GLU A 25 6.40 9.63 -1.51
C GLU A 25 5.30 9.07 -0.58
N ASP A 26 4.44 9.92 -0.02
CA ASP A 26 3.39 9.54 0.94
C ASP A 26 1.97 9.56 0.36
N GLU A 27 1.78 10.15 -0.82
CA GLU A 27 0.46 10.47 -1.36
C GLU A 27 0.41 10.38 -2.89
N LEU A 28 -0.62 9.74 -3.45
CA LEU A 28 -1.05 9.91 -4.84
C LEU A 28 -2.39 10.66 -4.89
N VAL A 29 -2.51 11.63 -5.79
CA VAL A 29 -3.77 12.33 -6.05
C VAL A 29 -4.21 12.06 -7.48
N LEU A 30 -5.47 11.67 -7.63
CA LEU A 30 -6.09 11.36 -8.91
C LEU A 30 -6.84 12.57 -9.48
N HIS A 31 -7.13 12.55 -10.78
CA HIS A 31 -7.77 13.67 -11.48
C HIS A 31 -9.16 14.05 -10.93
N ASP A 32 -9.83 13.14 -10.22
CA ASP A 32 -11.14 13.37 -9.60
C ASP A 32 -11.02 13.89 -8.15
N GLY A 33 -9.81 14.21 -7.69
CA GLY A 33 -9.51 14.63 -6.32
C GLY A 33 -9.37 13.47 -5.33
N THR A 34 -9.55 12.21 -5.75
CA THR A 34 -9.32 11.06 -4.87
C THR A 34 -7.85 11.02 -4.46
N THR A 35 -7.61 10.86 -3.16
CA THR A 35 -6.28 10.75 -2.57
C THR A 35 -6.03 9.31 -2.10
N ILE A 36 -4.81 8.85 -2.30
CA ILE A 36 -4.33 7.52 -1.91
C ILE A 36 -3.10 7.71 -1.01
N THR A 37 -3.13 7.17 0.20
CA THR A 37 -2.01 7.19 1.15
C THR A 37 -1.58 5.77 1.50
N ILE A 38 -0.38 5.63 2.06
CA ILE A 38 0.12 4.38 2.63
C ILE A 38 0.22 4.57 4.15
N GLU A 39 -0.50 3.75 4.91
CA GLU A 39 -0.65 3.97 6.36
C GLU A 39 -0.42 2.72 7.19
N CYS A 40 0.14 2.92 8.38
CA CYS A 40 0.10 1.94 9.46
C CYS A 40 -1.30 1.94 10.07
N SER A 41 -2.13 0.97 9.69
CA SER A 41 -3.54 0.95 10.08
C SER A 41 -3.76 0.35 11.47
N GLU A 42 -2.93 -0.63 11.82
CA GLU A 42 -2.91 -1.24 13.15
C GLU A 42 -1.46 -1.57 13.52
N GLN A 43 -1.14 -1.46 14.81
CA GLN A 43 0.13 -1.92 15.36
C GLN A 43 0.00 -2.20 16.86
N ASP A 44 0.89 -3.04 17.38
CA ASP A 44 1.10 -3.24 18.80
C ASP A 44 2.55 -2.91 19.22
N CYS A 45 2.70 -2.25 20.37
CA CYS A 45 3.98 -1.94 21.02
C CYS A 45 5.06 -1.37 20.06
N CYS A 46 6.11 -2.16 19.79
CA CYS A 46 7.27 -1.79 18.96
C CYS A 46 7.09 -2.15 17.48
N ALA A 47 5.97 -2.76 17.10
CA ALA A 47 5.68 -3.09 15.71
C ALA A 47 5.44 -1.80 14.90
N SER A 48 5.79 -1.82 13.62
CA SER A 48 5.55 -0.69 12.73
C SER A 48 5.26 -1.15 11.30
N ALA A 49 4.38 -0.43 10.62
CA ALA A 49 4.09 -0.66 9.21
C ALA A 49 4.08 0.67 8.44
N GLY A 50 4.10 0.59 7.12
CA GLY A 50 4.02 1.75 6.25
C GLY A 50 4.72 1.50 4.92
N GLY A 51 4.90 2.55 4.13
CA GLY A 51 5.52 2.42 2.83
C GLY A 51 5.69 3.76 2.15
N LYS A 52 6.19 3.72 0.91
CA LYS A 52 6.38 4.90 0.07
C LYS A 52 5.98 4.60 -1.37
N PHE A 53 5.41 5.59 -2.05
CA PHE A 53 5.23 5.55 -3.49
C PHE A 53 6.55 5.77 -4.22
N LYS A 54 6.76 5.03 -5.31
CA LYS A 54 7.95 5.09 -6.16
C LYS A 54 7.58 4.96 -7.64
N ASN A 55 8.50 5.40 -8.51
CA ASN A 55 8.41 5.23 -9.97
C ASN A 55 7.07 5.72 -10.54
N VAL A 56 6.62 6.91 -10.10
CA VAL A 56 5.31 7.46 -10.44
C VAL A 56 5.38 8.31 -11.69
N GLU A 57 4.59 7.94 -12.70
CA GLU A 57 4.33 8.70 -13.91
C GLU A 57 2.99 9.45 -13.77
N LEU A 58 3.02 10.76 -14.06
CA LEU A 58 1.83 11.61 -14.02
C LEU A 58 1.07 11.53 -15.35
N ASP A 59 -0.21 11.90 -15.27
CA ASP A 59 -1.19 11.95 -16.35
C ASP A 59 -1.48 10.62 -17.06
N ALA A 60 -0.89 9.50 -16.61
CA ALA A 60 -1.19 8.16 -17.08
C ALA A 60 -2.49 7.59 -16.45
N THR A 61 -3.31 6.93 -17.28
CA THR A 61 -4.57 6.30 -16.84
C THR A 61 -4.31 4.94 -16.21
N ILE A 62 -4.81 4.72 -15.00
CA ILE A 62 -4.76 3.44 -14.31
C ILE A 62 -5.67 2.44 -15.03
N THR A 63 -5.08 1.38 -15.56
CA THR A 63 -5.75 0.27 -16.26
C THR A 63 -5.70 -1.04 -15.49
N ASN A 64 -4.79 -1.17 -14.53
CA ASN A 64 -4.72 -2.33 -13.63
C ASN A 64 -3.95 -1.97 -12.35
N ILE A 65 -4.17 -2.76 -11.30
CA ILE A 65 -3.42 -2.72 -10.04
C ILE A 65 -3.23 -4.16 -9.58
N ALA A 66 -2.02 -4.54 -9.17
CA ALA A 66 -1.74 -5.88 -8.71
C ALA A 66 -0.60 -5.92 -7.70
N GLU A 67 -0.59 -6.96 -6.85
CA GLU A 67 0.62 -7.38 -6.14
C GLU A 67 1.65 -7.86 -7.17
N SER A 68 2.83 -7.26 -7.19
CA SER A 68 3.88 -7.56 -8.17
C SER A 68 5.11 -8.22 -7.56
N ASP A 69 5.37 -7.99 -6.27
CA ASP A 69 6.49 -8.60 -5.56
C ASP A 69 6.18 -8.74 -4.08
N ARG A 70 6.54 -9.86 -3.48
CA ARG A 70 6.33 -10.17 -2.06
C ARG A 70 7.59 -10.83 -1.51
N ASN A 71 8.10 -10.27 -0.42
CA ASN A 71 9.29 -10.80 0.23
C ASN A 71 9.10 -10.84 1.75
N ARG A 72 9.83 -11.74 2.41
CA ARG A 72 9.88 -11.86 3.86
C ARG A 72 11.33 -11.97 4.30
N ALA A 73 11.71 -11.16 5.26
CA ALA A 73 12.99 -11.22 5.94
C ALA A 73 12.78 -11.53 7.43
N SER A 74 13.80 -12.14 8.04
CA SER A 74 13.86 -12.36 9.47
C SER A 74 15.22 -11.94 10.01
N PHE A 75 15.25 -11.16 11.08
CA PHE A 75 16.48 -10.64 11.67
C PHE A 75 16.35 -10.52 13.18
N TYR A 76 17.31 -11.04 13.95
CA TYR A 76 17.28 -11.05 15.42
C TYR A 76 15.89 -11.37 16.01
N SER A 77 15.22 -12.40 15.46
CA SER A 77 13.86 -12.86 15.80
C SER A 77 12.70 -11.98 15.30
N GLU A 78 12.94 -10.80 14.74
CA GLU A 78 11.91 -9.97 14.10
C GLU A 78 11.53 -10.55 12.72
N ILE A 79 10.27 -10.34 12.31
CA ILE A 79 9.77 -10.67 10.98
C ILE A 79 9.40 -9.38 10.27
N LEU A 80 10.00 -9.16 9.10
CA LEU A 80 9.67 -8.07 8.21
C LEU A 80 9.07 -8.63 6.93
N ASN A 81 7.82 -8.25 6.65
CA ASN A 81 7.13 -8.60 5.43
C ASN A 81 7.07 -7.38 4.50
N TYR A 82 7.37 -7.60 3.23
CA TYR A 82 7.37 -6.58 2.19
C TYR A 82 6.39 -6.96 1.08
N ILE A 83 5.69 -5.96 0.54
CA ILE A 83 4.85 -6.11 -0.65
C ILE A 83 5.03 -4.90 -1.54
N VAL A 84 5.05 -5.13 -2.85
CA VAL A 84 4.96 -4.07 -3.86
C VAL A 84 3.61 -4.20 -4.57
N ILE A 85 2.82 -3.13 -4.50
CA ILE A 85 1.61 -2.99 -5.29
C ILE A 85 1.95 -2.15 -6.52
N SER A 86 1.94 -2.75 -7.69
CA SER A 86 2.18 -2.04 -8.96
C SER A 86 0.87 -1.56 -9.57
N ILE A 87 0.90 -0.32 -10.06
CA ILE A 87 -0.18 0.35 -10.78
C ILE A 87 0.22 0.45 -12.25
N TYR A 88 -0.67 0.10 -13.16
CA TYR A 88 -0.34 -0.07 -14.58
C TYR A 88 -1.16 0.82 -15.51
N HIS A 89 -0.51 1.34 -16.56
CA HIS A 89 -1.15 1.88 -17.75
C HIS A 89 -0.78 1.00 -18.95
N ASN A 90 -1.78 0.33 -19.54
CA ASN A 90 -1.59 -0.53 -20.71
C ASN A 90 -0.41 -1.52 -20.54
N GLN A 91 -0.42 -2.27 -19.43
CA GLN A 91 0.62 -3.24 -19.01
C GLN A 91 1.98 -2.65 -18.60
N ASN A 92 2.22 -1.34 -18.74
CA ASN A 92 3.42 -0.67 -18.23
C ASN A 92 3.20 -0.23 -16.78
N VAL A 93 4.18 -0.47 -15.91
CA VAL A 93 4.15 0.03 -14.53
C VAL A 93 4.30 1.56 -14.56
N ILE A 94 3.35 2.26 -13.97
CA ILE A 94 3.32 3.74 -13.89
C ILE A 94 3.41 4.25 -12.45
N ALA A 95 3.30 3.38 -11.45
CA ALA A 95 3.53 3.71 -10.05
C ALA A 95 3.68 2.42 -9.24
N GLN A 96 4.38 2.50 -8.13
CA GLN A 96 4.54 1.39 -7.18
C GLN A 96 4.31 1.90 -5.76
N ALA A 97 3.51 1.18 -4.98
CA ALA A 97 3.44 1.36 -3.54
C ALA A 97 4.30 0.28 -2.87
N ASN A 98 5.43 0.69 -2.30
CA ASN A 98 6.36 -0.22 -1.65
C ASN A 98 6.06 -0.22 -0.16
N CYS A 99 5.43 -1.28 0.31
CA CYS A 99 4.88 -1.40 1.65
C CYS A 99 5.67 -2.43 2.48
N ARG A 100 5.76 -2.19 3.78
CA ARG A 100 6.38 -3.08 4.77
C ARG A 100 5.51 -3.19 6.02
N ALA A 101 5.58 -4.33 6.68
CA ALA A 101 5.12 -4.53 8.04
C ALA A 101 6.23 -5.23 8.84
N ASP A 102 6.42 -4.79 10.07
CA ASP A 102 7.44 -5.25 11.00
C ASP A 102 6.78 -5.54 12.35
N ASN A 103 7.04 -6.73 12.90
CA ASN A 103 6.49 -7.14 14.19
C ASN A 103 7.31 -6.66 15.39
N GLY A 104 8.44 -5.98 15.21
CA GLY A 104 9.22 -5.31 16.25
C GLY A 104 9.76 -6.18 17.40
N ASN A 105 9.50 -7.50 17.39
CA ASN A 105 10.08 -8.52 18.27
C ASN A 105 9.51 -9.92 17.95
N SER A 106 10.38 -10.94 17.82
CA SER A 106 10.14 -12.40 18.02
C SER A 106 8.80 -13.02 17.55
N GLY A 107 8.01 -12.38 16.69
CA GLY A 107 6.67 -12.86 16.32
C GLY A 107 5.53 -12.54 17.29
N HIS A 108 5.72 -11.66 18.27
CA HIS A 108 4.73 -11.44 19.34
C HIS A 108 3.82 -10.22 19.14
N TYR A 109 4.29 -9.18 18.45
CA TYR A 109 3.45 -8.04 18.10
C TYR A 109 2.99 -8.16 16.66
N TYR A 110 2.02 -7.32 16.30
CA TYR A 110 1.51 -7.27 14.95
C TYR A 110 1.55 -5.85 14.41
N SER A 111 1.71 -5.71 13.10
CA SER A 111 1.45 -4.44 12.41
C SER A 111 0.85 -4.67 11.03
N VAL A 112 0.07 -3.69 10.55
CA VAL A 112 -0.63 -3.77 9.27
C VAL A 112 -0.38 -2.52 8.44
N CYS A 113 0.16 -2.72 7.24
CA CYS A 113 0.24 -1.68 6.22
C CYS A 113 -1.00 -1.75 5.33
N SER A 114 -1.61 -0.59 5.08
CA SER A 114 -2.72 -0.46 4.14
C SER A 114 -2.48 0.62 3.11
N LEU A 115 -3.12 0.46 1.95
CA LEU A 115 -3.46 1.58 1.09
C LEU A 115 -4.78 2.16 1.58
N VAL A 116 -4.87 3.48 1.72
CA VAL A 116 -6.09 4.16 2.17
C VAL A 116 -6.64 5.01 1.05
N VAL A 117 -7.92 4.80 0.73
CA VAL A 117 -8.64 5.54 -0.32
C VAL A 117 -9.98 5.96 0.24
N LYS A 118 -10.23 7.28 0.32
CA LYS A 118 -11.47 7.85 0.88
C LYS A 118 -11.80 7.29 2.28
N ASP A 119 -10.81 7.29 3.17
CA ASP A 119 -10.90 6.77 4.54
C ASP A 119 -11.17 5.25 4.65
N VAL A 120 -11.17 4.51 3.52
CA VAL A 120 -11.27 3.05 3.51
C VAL A 120 -9.86 2.46 3.49
N HIS A 121 -9.55 1.66 4.50
CA HIS A 121 -8.29 0.94 4.61
C HIS A 121 -8.33 -0.36 3.82
N TYR A 122 -7.34 -0.58 2.96
CA TYR A 122 -7.13 -1.80 2.21
C TYR A 122 -5.81 -2.43 2.64
N LYS A 123 -5.90 -3.47 3.48
CA LYS A 123 -4.72 -4.20 3.95
C LYS A 123 -3.94 -4.78 2.77
N VAL A 124 -2.62 -4.53 2.76
CA VAL A 124 -1.70 -5.05 1.72
C VAL A 124 -0.62 -5.98 2.28
N VAL A 125 -0.15 -5.71 3.50
CA VAL A 125 0.80 -6.59 4.19
C VAL A 125 0.67 -6.44 5.70
N GLU A 126 0.91 -7.53 6.42
CA GLU A 126 0.95 -7.59 7.88
C GLU A 126 2.18 -8.37 8.33
N ALA A 127 2.62 -8.19 9.58
CA ALA A 127 3.71 -8.93 10.22
C ALA A 127 3.34 -9.29 11.64
#